data_AF-A0AA39JIT3-F1
#
_entry.id   AF-A0AA39JIT3-F1
#
_cell.length_a   1.000
_cell.length_b   1.000
_cell.length_c   1.000
_cell.angle_alpha   90.00
_cell.angle_beta   90.00
_cell.angle_gamma   90.00
#
_symmetry.space_group_name_H-M   'P 1'
#
loop_
_entity.id
_entity.type
_entity.pdbx_description
1 polymer ?
#
loop_
_entity_poly.entity_id
_entity_poly.type
_entity_poly.pdbx_seq_one_letter_code
_entity_poly.pdbx_strand_id
1 'polypeptide(L)'
;MDTLCIPVHPSELAKSYRKKAIQLLGKTFHEATAVLVLDRELEIVQSATVPFLELGLRILCSGWAKHLWTLQEASLASEAHGGDKLYFQMQDGPFLYQKYDRDRKALNSLDEDTTEIQAEERTLLYEDGIMLQLGAQIPSVRAMREMRKGWSPFQVIHNATEHRSTSKFEDVPVCIASLLGKDLTTIVSTSDAEQRMANFYILMREIPIEVLWCHSSEKLIKRPFRWAPKSI
;
A
#
# COMPACT_ATOMS: atom_id res chain seq x y z
N MET A 1 9.34 -2.34 14.01
CA MET A 1 9.94 -1.33 13.11
C MET A 1 10.98 -1.99 12.24
N ASP A 2 10.83 -1.83 10.92
CA ASP A 2 11.77 -2.24 9.88
C ASP A 2 13.18 -1.63 10.05
N THR A 3 13.26 -0.42 10.61
CA THR A 3 14.52 0.28 10.92
C THR A 3 15.45 -0.49 11.86
N LEU A 4 14.93 -1.39 12.69
CA LEU A 4 15.73 -2.27 13.55
C LEU A 4 16.29 -3.48 12.79
N CYS A 5 15.64 -3.88 11.71
CA CYS A 5 15.95 -5.09 10.95
C CYS A 5 16.80 -4.81 9.70
N ILE A 6 16.93 -3.54 9.29
CA ILE A 6 17.69 -3.14 8.11
C ILE A 6 18.96 -2.40 8.55
N PRO A 7 20.15 -3.01 8.40
CA PRO A 7 21.39 -2.40 8.86
C PRO A 7 21.69 -1.09 8.12
N VAL A 8 22.08 -0.06 8.87
CA VAL A 8 22.52 1.24 8.36
C VAL A 8 23.95 1.48 8.83
N HIS A 9 24.92 1.06 8.02
CA HIS A 9 26.34 1.26 8.30
C HIS A 9 27.13 1.38 6.98
N PRO A 10 28.18 2.22 6.91
CA PRO A 10 28.90 2.50 5.66
C PRO A 10 29.75 1.33 5.13
N SER A 11 29.99 0.28 5.93
CA SER A 11 30.78 -0.87 5.50
C SER A 11 30.10 -1.65 4.36
N GLU A 12 30.90 -2.19 3.44
CA GLU A 12 30.39 -2.98 2.31
C GLU A 12 29.60 -4.22 2.76
N LEU A 13 30.02 -4.84 3.87
CA LEU A 13 29.29 -5.93 4.49
C LEU A 13 27.89 -5.50 4.97
N ALA A 14 27.76 -4.33 5.58
CA ALA A 14 26.45 -3.83 6.02
C ALA A 14 25.56 -3.44 4.83
N LYS A 15 26.14 -2.86 3.76
CA LYS A 15 25.42 -2.57 2.52
C LYS A 15 24.88 -3.85 1.87
N SER A 16 25.65 -4.94 1.84
CA SER A 16 25.19 -6.20 1.28
C SER A 16 24.06 -6.82 2.12
N TYR A 17 24.15 -6.76 3.45
CA TYR A 17 23.05 -7.19 4.33
C TYR A 17 21.82 -6.31 4.20
N ARG A 18 21.97 -4.99 4.03
CA ARG A 18 20.85 -4.09 3.75
C ARG A 18 20.11 -4.49 2.48
N LYS A 19 20.84 -4.76 1.39
CA LYS A 19 20.25 -5.23 0.12
C LYS A 19 19.49 -6.53 0.32
N LYS A 20 20.07 -7.48 1.06
CA LYS A 20 19.43 -8.76 1.38
C LYS A 20 18.18 -8.59 2.25
N ALA A 21 18.22 -7.71 3.25
CA ALA A 21 17.08 -7.40 4.11
C ALA A 21 15.93 -6.81 3.28
N ILE A 22 16.22 -5.86 2.38
CA ILE A 22 15.24 -5.27 1.48
C ILE A 22 14.59 -6.33 0.58
N GLN A 23 15.36 -7.27 0.05
CA GLN A 23 14.81 -8.38 -0.75
C GLN A 23 13.90 -9.31 0.05
N LEU A 24 14.13 -9.43 1.36
CA LEU A 24 13.35 -10.29 2.25
C LEU A 24 12.12 -9.59 2.84
N LEU A 25 12.00 -8.26 2.79
CA LEU A 25 10.88 -7.52 3.40
C LEU A 25 9.52 -8.04 2.96
N GLY A 26 9.33 -8.24 1.65
CA GLY A 26 8.07 -8.75 1.13
C GLY A 26 7.71 -10.13 1.70
N LYS A 27 8.70 -11.01 1.78
CA LYS A 27 8.55 -12.34 2.39
C LYS A 27 8.23 -12.24 3.88
N THR A 28 8.90 -11.35 4.62
CA THR A 28 8.67 -11.14 6.05
C THR A 28 7.22 -10.73 6.34
N PHE A 29 6.65 -9.80 5.59
CA PHE A 29 5.25 -9.39 5.78
C PHE A 29 4.26 -10.45 5.32
N HIS A 30 4.56 -11.15 4.23
CA HIS A 30 3.73 -12.25 3.75
C HIS A 30 3.70 -13.45 4.72
N GLU A 31 4.83 -13.76 5.38
CA GLU A 31 4.92 -14.87 6.35
C GLU A 31 4.55 -14.47 7.78
N ALA A 32 4.27 -13.18 8.01
CA ALA A 32 3.94 -12.69 9.34
C ALA A 32 2.64 -13.34 9.87
N THR A 33 2.64 -13.65 11.17
CA THR A 33 1.43 -14.09 11.86
C THR A 33 0.42 -12.94 11.98
N ALA A 34 0.92 -11.74 12.26
CA ALA A 34 0.16 -10.50 12.32
C ALA A 34 1.09 -9.32 11.98
N VAL A 35 0.53 -8.26 11.42
CA VAL A 35 1.19 -6.96 11.24
C VAL A 35 0.47 -5.94 12.09
N LEU A 36 1.16 -5.35 13.07
CA LEU A 36 0.63 -4.29 13.92
C LEU A 36 1.21 -2.95 13.48
N VAL A 37 0.33 -2.05 13.06
CA VAL A 37 0.61 -0.67 12.73
C VAL A 37 0.55 0.17 14.00
N LEU A 38 1.62 0.92 14.24
CA LEU A 38 1.71 1.92 15.30
C LEU A 38 1.73 3.30 14.67
N ASP A 39 0.68 4.09 14.91
CA ASP A 39 0.58 5.48 14.48
C ASP A 39 0.01 6.31 15.63
N ARG A 40 0.73 7.38 15.98
CA ARG A 40 0.42 8.19 17.17
C ARG A 40 -0.99 8.79 17.14
N GLU A 41 -1.50 9.13 15.96
CA GLU A 41 -2.84 9.71 15.80
C GLU A 41 -3.93 8.65 15.96
N LEU A 42 -3.62 7.37 15.71
CA LEU A 42 -4.53 6.24 15.90
C LEU A 42 -4.49 5.70 17.34
N GLU A 43 -3.32 5.71 17.98
CA GLU A 43 -3.13 5.23 19.36
C GLU A 43 -3.96 5.98 20.41
N ILE A 44 -4.44 7.19 20.11
CA ILE A 44 -5.29 7.99 20.99
C ILE A 44 -6.79 7.78 20.73
N VAL A 45 -7.16 6.99 19.72
CA VAL A 45 -8.55 6.79 19.30
C VAL A 45 -9.13 5.59 20.03
N GLN A 46 -10.30 5.75 20.66
CA GLN A 46 -11.06 4.63 21.22
C GLN A 46 -11.95 4.02 20.12
N SER A 47 -11.50 2.93 19.52
CA SER A 47 -12.15 2.35 18.34
C SER A 47 -13.56 1.82 18.59
N ALA A 48 -13.88 1.41 19.82
CA ALA A 48 -15.21 0.96 20.22
C ALA A 48 -16.28 2.06 20.21
N THR A 49 -15.90 3.33 20.26
CA THR A 49 -16.83 4.47 20.36
C THR A 49 -16.89 5.31 19.08
N VAL A 50 -16.10 4.96 18.07
CA VAL A 50 -15.96 5.75 16.84
C VAL A 50 -16.60 5.00 15.66
N PRO A 51 -17.41 5.66 14.82
CA PRO A 51 -18.00 5.03 13.64
C PRO A 51 -16.93 4.53 12.66
N PHE A 52 -17.26 3.52 11.85
CA PHE A 52 -16.30 2.93 10.93
C PHE A 52 -15.83 3.92 9.85
N LEU A 53 -16.74 4.80 9.38
CA LEU A 53 -16.37 5.86 8.45
C LEU A 53 -15.24 6.73 9.01
N GLU A 54 -15.38 7.17 10.25
CA GLU A 54 -14.37 7.99 10.91
C GLU A 54 -13.06 7.21 11.13
N LEU A 55 -13.13 5.94 11.54
CA LEU A 55 -11.94 5.07 11.64
C LEU A 55 -11.21 4.94 10.30
N GLY A 56 -11.96 4.71 9.22
CA GLY A 56 -11.42 4.62 7.87
C GLY A 56 -10.73 5.91 7.43
N LEU A 57 -11.38 7.06 7.62
CA LEU A 57 -10.81 8.37 7.31
C LEU A 57 -9.56 8.66 8.14
N ARG A 58 -9.55 8.33 9.44
CA ARG A 58 -8.37 8.47 10.29
C ARG A 58 -7.20 7.62 9.81
N ILE A 59 -7.46 6.36 9.41
CA ILE A 59 -6.44 5.49 8.82
C ILE A 59 -5.90 6.09 7.52
N LEU A 60 -6.75 6.55 6.60
CA LEU A 60 -6.34 7.17 5.34
C LEU A 60 -5.50 8.45 5.53
N CYS A 61 -5.86 9.25 6.53
CA CYS A 61 -5.21 10.53 6.81
C CYS A 61 -3.97 10.38 7.71
N SER A 62 -3.74 9.20 8.28
CA SER A 62 -2.63 8.90 9.19
C SER A 62 -1.26 9.14 8.55
N GLY A 63 -0.22 9.25 9.38
CA GLY A 63 1.15 9.29 8.90
C GLY A 63 1.49 8.00 8.17
N TRP A 64 1.11 6.86 8.73
CA TRP A 64 1.35 5.54 8.16
C TRP A 64 0.89 5.41 6.70
N ALA A 65 -0.30 5.90 6.35
CA ALA A 65 -0.84 5.79 4.99
C ALA A 65 -0.07 6.61 3.93
N LYS A 66 0.77 7.57 4.35
CA LYS A 66 1.53 8.46 3.46
C LYS A 66 2.93 7.95 3.14
N HIS A 67 3.35 6.84 3.73
CA HIS A 67 4.67 6.27 3.53
C HIS A 67 4.60 5.17 2.46
N LEU A 68 5.58 5.13 1.55
CA LEU A 68 5.56 4.15 0.45
C LEU A 68 5.71 2.70 0.93
N TRP A 69 6.63 2.46 1.85
CA TRP A 69 6.95 1.11 2.33
C TRP A 69 5.82 0.45 3.11
N THR A 70 4.92 1.24 3.69
CA THR A 70 3.76 0.72 4.44
C THR A 70 2.70 0.10 3.52
N LEU A 71 2.76 0.34 2.20
CA LEU A 71 1.93 -0.38 1.24
C LEU A 71 2.23 -1.90 1.23
N GLN A 72 3.51 -2.27 1.39
CA GLN A 72 3.92 -3.67 1.52
C GLN A 72 3.40 -4.29 2.81
N GLU A 73 3.53 -3.57 3.92
CA GLU A 73 3.01 -3.98 5.23
C GLU A 73 1.53 -4.31 5.13
N ALA A 74 0.74 -3.42 4.51
CA ALA A 74 -0.71 -3.56 4.41
C ALA A 74 -1.12 -4.68 3.44
N SER A 75 -0.61 -4.64 2.22
CA SER A 75 -1.11 -5.48 1.13
C SER A 75 -0.69 -6.94 1.28
N LEU A 76 0.54 -7.20 1.74
CA LEU A 76 1.06 -8.56 1.89
C LEU A 76 0.52 -9.23 3.16
N ALA A 77 0.26 -8.47 4.22
CA ALA A 77 -0.38 -9.00 5.43
C ALA A 77 -1.80 -9.51 5.14
N SER A 78 -2.57 -8.80 4.32
CA SER A 78 -3.91 -9.20 3.90
C SER A 78 -3.95 -10.34 2.88
N GLU A 79 -2.83 -10.73 2.25
CA GLU A 79 -2.77 -11.86 1.32
C GLU A 79 -2.54 -13.20 2.03
N ALA A 80 -1.86 -13.19 3.17
CA ALA A 80 -1.30 -14.37 3.80
C ALA A 80 -2.35 -15.30 4.42
N HIS A 81 -2.45 -16.55 3.91
CA HIS A 81 -3.28 -17.63 4.46
C HIS A 81 -4.80 -17.38 4.49
N GLY A 82 -5.31 -16.48 3.65
CA GLY A 82 -6.76 -16.33 3.40
C GLY A 82 -7.54 -15.57 4.47
N GLY A 83 -6.88 -14.82 5.35
CA GLY A 83 -7.52 -13.94 6.33
C GLY A 83 -6.74 -12.64 6.54
N ASP A 84 -7.45 -11.57 6.91
CA ASP A 84 -6.83 -10.28 7.23
C ASP A 84 -6.00 -10.37 8.52
N LYS A 85 -4.79 -9.84 8.47
CA LYS A 85 -3.82 -9.86 9.58
C LYS A 85 -3.23 -8.48 9.89
N LEU A 86 -3.85 -7.44 9.33
CA LEU A 86 -3.44 -6.05 9.52
C LEU A 86 -4.18 -5.48 10.73
N TYR A 87 -3.44 -5.14 11.77
CA TYR A 87 -3.96 -4.53 12.99
C TYR A 87 -3.45 -3.11 13.09
N PHE A 88 -4.27 -2.22 13.62
CA PHE A 88 -3.90 -0.87 14.01
C PHE A 88 -3.97 -0.77 15.53
N GLN A 89 -2.90 -0.30 16.17
CA GLN A 89 -2.95 -0.04 17.61
C GLN A 89 -3.81 1.19 17.88
N MET A 90 -4.88 1.00 18.65
CA MET A 90 -5.80 2.03 19.10
C MET A 90 -5.66 2.22 20.62
N GLN A 91 -6.37 3.19 21.21
CA GLN A 91 -6.36 3.43 22.65
C GLN A 91 -6.90 2.23 23.43
N ASP A 92 -7.94 1.58 22.89
CA ASP A 92 -8.62 0.42 23.47
C ASP A 92 -8.02 -0.93 23.04
N GLY A 93 -6.90 -0.91 22.31
CA GLY A 93 -6.16 -2.10 21.92
C GLY A 93 -6.00 -2.28 20.41
N PRO A 94 -5.50 -3.44 19.95
CA PRO A 94 -5.35 -3.73 18.53
C PRO A 94 -6.70 -3.85 17.82
N PHE A 95 -6.96 -2.97 16.87
CA PHE A 95 -8.10 -3.00 15.97
C PHE A 95 -7.74 -3.78 14.69
N LEU A 96 -8.43 -4.90 14.44
CA LEU A 96 -8.27 -5.66 13.20
C LEU A 96 -8.93 -4.92 12.04
N TYR A 97 -8.13 -4.57 11.03
CA TYR A 97 -8.64 -4.08 9.76
C TYR A 97 -9.21 -5.23 8.95
N GLN A 98 -10.54 -5.37 8.98
CA GLN A 98 -11.26 -6.33 8.17
C GLN A 98 -11.75 -5.63 6.90
N LYS A 99 -11.24 -6.07 5.75
CA LYS A 99 -11.64 -5.51 4.47
C LYS A 99 -13.10 -5.90 4.19
N TYR A 100 -14.02 -4.94 4.25
CA TYR A 100 -15.44 -5.05 3.85
C TYR A 100 -16.39 -5.88 4.76
N ASP A 101 -15.93 -6.41 5.91
CA ASP A 101 -16.73 -7.38 6.71
C ASP A 101 -17.56 -6.77 7.85
N ARG A 102 -17.09 -5.70 8.52
CA ARG A 102 -17.89 -5.01 9.56
C ARG A 102 -19.09 -4.28 8.94
N ASP A 103 -18.91 -3.70 7.75
CA ASP A 103 -19.95 -2.90 7.10
C ASP A 103 -21.08 -3.74 6.53
N ARG A 104 -20.80 -4.96 6.01
CA ARG A 104 -21.86 -5.89 5.58
C ARG A 104 -22.83 -6.22 6.71
N LYS A 105 -22.36 -6.25 7.96
CA LYS A 105 -23.22 -6.50 9.12
C LYS A 105 -24.00 -5.25 9.53
N ALA A 106 -23.37 -4.08 9.54
CA ALA A 106 -24.01 -2.80 9.84
C ALA A 106 -25.05 -2.37 8.76
N LEU A 107 -24.82 -2.73 7.50
CA LEU A 107 -25.75 -2.52 6.39
C LEU A 107 -26.98 -3.41 6.43
N ASN A 108 -26.84 -4.64 6.92
CA ASN A 108 -27.90 -5.64 6.91
C ASN A 108 -28.83 -5.49 8.12
N SER A 109 -28.46 -4.71 9.13
CA SER A 109 -29.40 -4.23 10.16
C SER A 109 -30.23 -3.08 9.56
N LEU A 110 -31.27 -3.46 8.81
CA LEU A 110 -32.38 -2.58 8.46
C LEU A 110 -33.20 -2.34 9.74
N ASP A 111 -32.69 -1.54 10.67
CA ASP A 111 -33.55 -1.00 11.73
C ASP A 111 -34.31 0.19 11.15
N GLU A 112 -35.63 0.22 11.37
CA GLU A 112 -36.52 1.30 10.93
C GLU A 112 -36.22 2.65 11.62
N ASP A 113 -35.35 2.65 12.63
CA ASP A 113 -34.95 3.80 13.47
C ASP A 113 -33.53 4.34 13.15
N THR A 114 -33.11 4.37 11.87
CA THR A 114 -31.85 5.04 11.51
C THR A 114 -31.97 6.55 11.67
N THR A 115 -31.05 7.15 12.42
CA THR A 115 -30.91 8.60 12.55
C THR A 115 -30.43 9.25 11.25
N GLU A 116 -30.70 10.55 11.06
CA GLU A 116 -30.23 11.31 9.89
C GLU A 116 -28.70 11.25 9.71
N ILE A 117 -27.95 11.25 10.82
CA ILE A 117 -26.48 11.10 10.84
C ILE A 117 -26.04 9.73 10.28
N GLN A 118 -26.76 8.65 10.63
CA GLN A 118 -26.44 7.31 10.12
C GLN A 118 -26.79 7.15 8.64
N ALA A 119 -27.82 7.85 8.16
CA ALA A 119 -28.17 7.89 6.75
C ALA A 119 -27.07 8.61 5.93
N GLU A 120 -26.60 9.77 6.40
CA GLU A 120 -25.49 10.51 5.78
C GLU A 120 -24.17 9.71 5.81
N GLU A 121 -23.85 9.05 6.93
CA GLU A 121 -22.68 8.16 7.03
C GLU A 121 -22.72 7.06 5.95
N ARG A 122 -23.89 6.48 5.73
CA ARG A 122 -24.11 5.48 4.68
C ARG A 122 -23.93 6.07 3.28
N THR A 123 -24.47 7.25 3.00
CA THR A 123 -24.27 7.95 1.73
C THR A 123 -22.78 8.18 1.46
N LEU A 124 -22.04 8.72 2.43
CA LEU A 124 -20.61 8.98 2.31
C LEU A 124 -19.78 7.71 2.09
N LEU A 125 -20.13 6.62 2.79
CA LEU A 125 -19.44 5.33 2.66
C LEU A 125 -19.63 4.69 1.28
N TYR A 126 -20.83 4.76 0.71
CA TYR A 126 -21.22 4.00 -0.48
C TYR A 126 -21.39 4.85 -1.74
N GLU A 127 -22.15 5.95 -1.67
CA GLU A 127 -22.44 6.82 -2.81
C GLU A 127 -21.23 7.69 -3.14
N ASP A 128 -20.60 8.29 -2.13
CA ASP A 128 -19.39 9.12 -2.31
C ASP A 128 -18.09 8.30 -2.36
N GLY A 129 -18.19 6.98 -2.18
CA GLY A 129 -17.12 6.04 -2.54
C GLY A 129 -15.94 6.03 -1.58
N ILE A 130 -16.07 6.47 -0.32
CA ILE A 130 -14.97 6.41 0.66
C ILE A 130 -14.45 4.97 0.85
N MET A 131 -15.33 3.97 0.76
CA MET A 131 -14.93 2.56 0.76
C MET A 131 -14.10 2.15 -0.45
N LEU A 132 -14.38 2.75 -1.62
CA LEU A 132 -13.57 2.55 -2.81
C LEU A 132 -12.20 3.21 -2.64
N GLN A 133 -12.14 4.39 -2.03
CA GLN A 133 -10.88 5.08 -1.73
C GLN A 133 -10.01 4.28 -0.73
N LEU A 134 -10.59 3.80 0.37
CA LEU A 134 -9.93 2.89 1.32
C LEU A 134 -9.38 1.64 0.62
N GLY A 135 -10.23 0.99 -0.18
CA GLY A 135 -9.85 -0.20 -0.94
C GLY A 135 -8.77 0.04 -1.99
N ALA A 136 -8.71 1.26 -2.56
CA ALA A 136 -7.71 1.67 -3.51
C ALA A 136 -6.36 1.99 -2.85
N GLN A 137 -6.35 2.51 -1.61
CA GLN A 137 -5.12 2.81 -0.86
C GLN A 137 -4.49 1.57 -0.20
N ILE A 138 -5.28 0.53 0.06
CA ILE A 138 -4.85 -0.77 0.60
C ILE A 138 -5.40 -1.89 -0.31
N PRO A 139 -4.93 -2.00 -1.57
CA PRO A 139 -5.40 -3.03 -2.49
C PRO A 139 -4.91 -4.41 -2.05
N SER A 140 -5.63 -5.46 -2.46
CA SER A 140 -5.09 -6.81 -2.30
C SER A 140 -3.98 -7.04 -3.33
N VAL A 141 -2.99 -7.85 -2.98
CA VAL A 141 -1.92 -8.24 -3.90
C VAL A 141 -2.46 -8.93 -5.14
N ARG A 142 -3.55 -9.70 -4.98
CA ARG A 142 -4.30 -10.28 -6.11
C ARG A 142 -4.77 -9.22 -7.11
N ALA A 143 -5.30 -8.10 -6.64
CA ALA A 143 -5.74 -7.00 -7.51
C ALA A 143 -4.57 -6.32 -8.23
N MET A 144 -3.37 -6.33 -7.62
CA MET A 144 -2.13 -5.83 -8.24
C MET A 144 -1.46 -6.82 -9.20
N ARG A 145 -1.84 -8.10 -9.20
CA ARG A 145 -1.21 -9.15 -10.03
C ARG A 145 -2.08 -9.65 -11.17
N GLU A 146 -3.40 -9.64 -11.01
CA GLU A 146 -4.33 -10.22 -11.99
C GLU A 146 -4.98 -9.16 -12.89
N MET A 147 -4.76 -9.27 -14.20
CA MET A 147 -5.55 -8.53 -15.20
C MET A 147 -7.00 -9.01 -15.20
N ARG A 148 -7.97 -8.09 -15.15
CA ARG A 148 -9.40 -8.40 -15.24
C ARG A 148 -10.09 -7.39 -16.16
N LYS A 149 -11.27 -7.74 -16.69
CA LYS A 149 -12.03 -6.85 -17.57
C LYS A 149 -12.36 -5.53 -16.84
N GLY A 150 -11.89 -4.40 -17.37
CA GLY A 150 -12.08 -3.07 -16.76
C GLY A 150 -11.14 -2.76 -15.57
N TRP A 151 -10.16 -3.62 -15.30
CA TRP A 151 -9.19 -3.45 -14.21
C TRP A 151 -7.77 -3.62 -14.74
N SER A 152 -6.96 -2.57 -14.59
CA SER A 152 -5.53 -2.59 -14.88
C SER A 152 -4.76 -2.71 -13.56
N PRO A 153 -3.92 -3.74 -13.36
CA PRO A 153 -3.03 -3.84 -12.19
C PRO A 153 -2.19 -2.59 -11.97
N PHE A 154 -1.83 -1.91 -13.05
CA PHE A 154 -1.10 -0.65 -12.94
C PHE A 154 -1.95 0.49 -12.43
N GLN A 155 -3.22 0.58 -12.81
CA GLN A 155 -4.13 1.56 -12.21
C GLN A 155 -4.29 1.30 -10.71
N VAL A 156 -4.37 0.04 -10.31
CA VAL A 156 -4.43 -0.34 -8.89
C VAL A 156 -3.16 0.11 -8.15
N ILE A 157 -1.98 -0.14 -8.74
CA ILE A 157 -0.70 0.28 -8.18
C ILE A 157 -0.63 1.81 -8.09
N HIS A 158 -0.91 2.51 -9.20
CA HIS A 158 -0.90 3.97 -9.27
C HIS A 158 -1.80 4.58 -8.19
N ASN A 159 -3.05 4.13 -8.07
CA ASN A 159 -3.96 4.64 -7.03
C ASN A 159 -3.43 4.38 -5.61
N ALA A 160 -2.78 3.23 -5.39
CA ALA A 160 -2.22 2.87 -4.10
C ALA A 160 -0.91 3.61 -3.77
N THR A 161 -0.19 4.11 -4.77
CA THR A 161 1.07 4.85 -4.62
C THR A 161 0.91 6.36 -4.70
N GLU A 162 -0.17 6.86 -5.32
CA GLU A 162 -0.40 8.28 -5.61
C GLU A 162 -0.28 9.18 -4.37
N HIS A 163 -0.82 8.74 -3.23
CA HIS A 163 -0.81 9.50 -1.97
C HIS A 163 0.35 9.12 -1.04
N ARG A 164 1.30 8.30 -1.52
CA ARG A 164 2.44 7.82 -0.75
C ARG A 164 3.73 8.49 -1.20
N SER A 165 4.60 8.77 -0.23
CA SER A 165 5.88 9.43 -0.43
C SER A 165 7.05 8.57 0.05
N THR A 166 8.22 8.82 -0.52
CA THR A 166 9.49 8.26 -0.09
C THR A 166 10.58 9.32 -0.21
N SER A 167 11.53 9.33 0.73
CA SER A 167 12.72 10.18 0.65
C SER A 167 13.73 9.68 -0.38
N LYS A 168 13.59 8.42 -0.80
CA LYS A 168 14.49 7.76 -1.76
C LYS A 168 13.68 7.25 -2.93
N PHE A 169 13.74 7.99 -4.03
CA PHE A 169 13.08 7.63 -5.28
C PHE A 169 13.47 6.22 -5.79
N GLU A 170 14.70 5.79 -5.51
CA GLU A 170 15.21 4.46 -5.85
C GLU A 170 14.49 3.28 -5.17
N ASP A 171 13.66 3.57 -4.16
CA ASP A 171 12.86 2.59 -3.43
C ASP A 171 11.52 2.29 -4.11
N VAL A 172 10.97 3.20 -4.93
CA VAL A 172 9.70 3.01 -5.66
C VAL A 172 9.67 1.72 -6.49
N PRO A 173 10.63 1.48 -7.41
CA PRO A 173 10.63 0.26 -8.22
C PRO A 173 10.80 -1.00 -7.36
N VAL A 174 11.52 -0.90 -6.24
CA VAL A 174 11.73 -2.02 -5.31
C VAL A 174 10.43 -2.36 -4.57
N CYS A 175 9.72 -1.31 -4.12
CA CYS A 175 8.48 -1.46 -3.38
C CYS A 175 7.43 -2.21 -4.21
N ILE A 176 7.19 -1.72 -5.43
CA ILE A 176 6.18 -2.25 -6.35
C ILE A 176 6.57 -3.65 -6.85
N ALA A 177 7.81 -3.86 -7.28
CA ALA A 177 8.24 -5.17 -7.79
C ALA A 177 8.12 -6.29 -6.74
N SER A 178 8.33 -5.96 -5.46
CA SER A 178 8.13 -6.89 -4.34
C SER A 178 6.65 -7.29 -4.18
N LEU A 179 5.72 -6.31 -4.24
CA LEU A 179 4.27 -6.58 -4.22
C LEU A 179 3.86 -7.49 -5.39
N LEU A 180 4.47 -7.29 -6.55
CA LEU A 180 4.25 -8.09 -7.75
C LEU A 180 4.90 -9.47 -7.72
N GLY A 181 5.64 -9.81 -6.66
CA GLY A 181 6.34 -11.10 -6.53
C GLY A 181 7.43 -11.29 -7.58
N LYS A 182 8.04 -10.20 -8.06
CA LYS A 182 9.10 -10.22 -9.08
C LYS A 182 10.48 -10.28 -8.42
N ASP A 183 11.48 -10.77 -9.16
CA ASP A 183 12.86 -10.79 -8.69
C ASP A 183 13.45 -9.36 -8.61
N LEU A 184 13.86 -8.98 -7.40
CA LEU A 184 14.40 -7.67 -7.07
C LEU A 184 15.91 -7.56 -7.32
N THR A 185 16.61 -8.66 -7.60
CA THR A 185 18.09 -8.73 -7.63
C THR A 185 18.70 -7.71 -8.57
N THR A 186 18.16 -7.55 -9.78
CA THR A 186 18.64 -6.59 -10.77
C THR A 186 18.36 -5.13 -10.35
N ILE A 187 17.22 -4.88 -9.72
CA ILE A 187 16.83 -3.52 -9.28
C ILE A 187 17.71 -3.09 -8.09
N VAL A 188 17.82 -3.94 -7.06
CA VAL A 188 18.56 -3.63 -5.82
C VAL A 188 20.08 -3.57 -6.03
N SER A 189 20.61 -4.32 -7.00
CA SER A 189 22.05 -4.28 -7.31
C SER A 189 22.47 -3.01 -8.05
N THR A 190 21.55 -2.38 -8.79
CA THR A 190 21.79 -1.17 -9.56
C THR A 190 21.95 0.05 -8.64
N SER A 191 23.02 0.83 -8.81
CA SER A 191 23.29 2.03 -8.00
C SER A 191 22.51 3.27 -8.44
N ASP A 192 22.27 3.42 -9.74
CA ASP A 192 21.59 4.58 -10.32
C ASP A 192 20.07 4.46 -10.21
N ALA A 193 19.43 5.47 -9.61
CA ALA A 193 18.00 5.47 -9.32
C ALA A 193 17.11 5.47 -10.58
N GLU A 194 17.49 6.21 -11.63
CA GLU A 194 16.75 6.19 -12.91
C GLU A 194 16.89 4.83 -13.60
N GLN A 195 18.08 4.21 -13.49
CA GLN A 195 18.31 2.88 -14.03
C GLN A 195 17.51 1.81 -13.27
N ARG A 196 17.30 1.96 -11.95
CA ARG A 196 16.38 1.10 -11.20
C ARG A 196 14.96 1.16 -11.74
N MET A 197 14.47 2.36 -12.03
CA MET A 197 13.14 2.55 -12.60
C MET A 197 13.06 2.01 -14.04
N ALA A 198 14.09 2.21 -14.86
CA ALA A 198 14.18 1.58 -16.18
C ALA A 198 14.15 0.05 -16.10
N ASN A 199 14.91 -0.54 -15.17
CA ASN A 199 14.91 -1.99 -14.93
C ASN A 199 13.54 -2.50 -14.46
N PHE A 200 12.80 -1.69 -13.69
CA PHE A 200 11.42 -1.99 -13.33
C PHE A 200 10.51 -2.06 -14.56
N TYR A 201 10.54 -1.08 -15.46
CA TYR A 201 9.74 -1.14 -16.70
C TYR A 201 10.08 -2.34 -17.57
N ILE A 202 11.36 -2.75 -17.64
CA ILE A 202 11.78 -3.98 -18.32
C ILE A 202 11.21 -5.22 -17.61
N LEU A 203 11.24 -5.25 -16.29
CA LEU A 203 10.76 -6.37 -15.47
C LEU A 203 9.24 -6.57 -15.60
N MET A 204 8.49 -5.48 -15.78
CA MET A 204 7.05 -5.52 -16.01
C MET A 204 6.67 -6.18 -17.34
N ARG A 205 7.53 -6.09 -18.37
CA ARG A 205 7.34 -6.59 -19.75
C ARG A 205 6.15 -6.02 -20.52
N GLU A 206 5.17 -5.47 -19.83
CA GLU A 206 4.00 -4.81 -20.37
C GLU A 206 3.93 -3.39 -19.82
N ILE A 207 3.60 -2.44 -20.69
CA ILE A 207 3.41 -1.05 -20.34
C ILE A 207 1.93 -0.75 -20.51
N PRO A 208 1.22 -0.44 -19.43
CA PRO A 208 -0.18 -0.07 -19.49
C PRO A 208 -0.32 1.24 -20.27
N ILE A 209 -1.33 1.30 -21.12
CA ILE A 209 -1.64 2.48 -21.92
C ILE A 209 -1.88 3.72 -21.02
N GLU A 210 -2.31 3.48 -19.78
CA GLU A 210 -2.54 4.48 -18.74
C GLU A 210 -1.30 5.30 -18.40
N VAL A 211 -0.09 4.77 -18.64
CA VAL A 211 1.17 5.52 -18.48
C VAL A 211 1.20 6.78 -19.36
N LEU A 212 0.49 6.79 -20.49
CA LEU A 212 0.37 7.95 -21.36
C LEU A 212 -0.37 9.12 -20.71
N TRP A 213 -1.32 8.82 -19.81
CA TRP A 213 -2.13 9.82 -19.09
C TRP A 213 -1.69 10.00 -17.64
N CYS A 214 -0.61 9.34 -17.21
CA CYS A 214 -0.02 9.57 -15.90
C CYS A 214 0.42 11.04 -15.79
N HIS A 215 -0.16 11.76 -14.84
CA HIS A 215 0.07 13.19 -14.58
C HIS A 215 1.46 13.50 -13.99
N SER A 216 2.35 12.50 -13.89
CA SER A 216 3.72 12.72 -13.45
C SER A 216 4.43 13.72 -14.37
N SER A 217 4.81 14.86 -13.80
CA SER A 217 5.50 15.95 -14.49
C SER A 217 6.92 15.58 -14.92
N GLU A 218 7.53 14.56 -14.30
CA GLU A 218 8.91 14.16 -14.55
C GLU A 218 8.99 12.81 -15.27
N LYS A 219 9.67 12.79 -16.42
CA LYS A 219 10.00 11.57 -17.18
C LYS A 219 11.47 11.21 -17.00
N LEU A 220 11.81 9.94 -17.20
CA LEU A 220 13.21 9.48 -17.17
C LEU A 220 14.04 10.17 -18.25
N ILE A 221 15.32 10.42 -17.98
CA ILE A 221 16.25 11.05 -18.94
C ILE A 221 16.99 9.99 -19.77
N LYS A 222 17.14 8.77 -19.21
CA LYS A 222 17.83 7.65 -19.85
C LYS A 222 17.09 7.11 -21.08
N ARG A 223 17.84 6.87 -22.16
CA ARG A 223 17.34 6.17 -23.36
C ARG A 223 17.31 4.65 -23.10
N PRO A 224 16.34 3.89 -23.65
CA PRO A 224 15.19 4.31 -24.47
C PRO A 224 13.95 4.76 -23.66
N PHE A 225 14.04 4.90 -22.34
CA PHE A 225 12.92 5.11 -21.43
C PHE A 225 12.45 6.56 -21.25
N ARG A 226 12.77 7.47 -22.18
CA ARG A 226 12.41 8.90 -22.05
C ARG A 226 10.91 9.19 -22.09
N TRP A 227 10.12 8.22 -22.53
CA TRP A 227 8.66 8.29 -22.51
C TRP A 227 8.07 7.97 -21.12
N ALA A 228 8.84 7.31 -20.25
CA ALA A 228 8.34 6.71 -19.02
C ALA A 228 8.39 7.68 -17.82
N PRO A 229 7.34 7.73 -16.98
CA PRO A 229 7.35 8.48 -15.73
C PRO A 229 8.49 8.09 -14.81
N LYS A 230 9.00 9.07 -14.07
CA LYS A 230 9.87 8.80 -12.92
C LYS A 230 9.06 8.11 -11.83
N SER A 231 7.94 8.68 -11.40
CA SER A 231 7.06 8.07 -10.38
C SER A 231 5.79 7.51 -11.02
N ILE A 232 5.29 6.42 -10.43
CA ILE A 232 4.01 5.78 -10.76
C ILE A 232 3.04 6.06 -9.63
#